data_AF-J9FYC7-F1
#
_entry.id   AF-J9FYC7-F1
#
_cell.length_a   1.000
_cell.length_b   1.000
_cell.length_c   1.000
_cell.angle_alpha   90.00
_cell.angle_beta   90.00
_cell.angle_gamma   90.00
#
_symmetry.space_group_name_H-M   'P 1'
#
loop_
_entity.id
_entity.type
_entity.pdbx_description
1 polymer ?
#
loop_
_entity_poly.entity_id
_entity_poly.type
_entity_poly.pdbx_seq_one_letter_code
_entity_poly.pdbx_strand_id
1 'polypeptide(L)'
;MKKVLSTVALLLTACFATAQVNVVKEAKSLKSNPEEAAKVIEPALTNPETANDPETWKLAGDFQKAIYDDQNMKLYLPGGQADTTKLYNSLAKLYEYYLKCDEVEQAKVQSGELKKAKLRKKNANVLKTLRLNLVNGGGDAFNKGNYTDALKYFGLFVDVVNEPIFAEDEEIKADTLTSLYACYAALCANQLKDNAAVIKYGNIGKEHKEEGYRALMCLAETYGQKEG
;
A
#
# COMPACT_ATOMS: atom_id res chain seq x y z
N MET A 1 12.70 65.51 27.20
CA MET A 1 12.30 64.73 26.00
C MET A 1 13.26 63.56 25.80
N LYS A 2 12.85 62.32 26.12
CA LYS A 2 13.37 61.10 25.48
C LYS A 2 12.19 60.14 25.30
N LYS A 3 11.77 60.02 24.04
CA LYS A 3 10.69 59.20 23.49
C LYS A 3 11.08 57.72 23.67
N VAL A 4 10.27 56.83 24.27
CA VAL A 4 9.02 56.21 23.76
C VAL A 4 9.30 55.23 22.62
N LEU A 5 9.30 53.92 22.95
CA LEU A 5 8.53 52.81 22.35
C LEU A 5 9.31 51.48 22.28
N SER A 6 8.85 50.53 23.09
CA SER A 6 9.06 49.10 22.92
C SER A 6 8.28 48.61 21.70
N THR A 7 8.97 48.10 20.68
CA THR A 7 8.32 47.42 19.55
C THR A 7 8.29 45.92 19.82
N VAL A 8 7.15 45.43 20.29
CA VAL A 8 6.80 44.00 20.22
C VAL A 8 6.37 43.73 18.79
N ALA A 9 7.19 43.00 18.03
CA ALA A 9 6.80 42.45 16.74
C ALA A 9 5.82 41.31 16.97
N LEU A 10 4.52 41.57 16.80
CA LEU A 10 3.49 40.54 16.76
C LEU A 10 3.56 39.84 15.39
N LEU A 11 4.25 38.70 15.31
CA LEU A 11 4.17 37.79 14.17
C LEU A 11 2.79 37.11 14.20
N LEU A 12 1.79 37.75 13.60
CA LEU A 12 0.54 37.10 13.22
C LEU A 12 0.84 36.23 12.00
N THR A 13 1.16 34.96 12.22
CA THR A 13 1.07 33.93 11.18
C THR A 13 -0.40 33.69 10.88
N ALA A 14 -0.94 34.46 9.93
CA ALA A 14 -2.19 34.11 9.28
C ALA A 14 -1.96 32.82 8.50
N CYS A 15 -2.56 31.71 8.94
CA CYS A 15 -2.57 30.46 8.18
C CYS A 15 -3.43 30.64 6.93
N PHE A 16 -2.84 31.13 5.84
CA PHE A 16 -3.44 31.00 4.52
C PHE A 16 -3.46 29.50 4.19
N ALA A 17 -4.65 28.96 3.93
CA ALA A 17 -4.74 27.60 3.40
C ALA A 17 -4.01 27.59 2.05
N THR A 18 -2.94 26.80 1.97
CA THR A 18 -2.16 26.67 0.74
C THR A 18 -2.97 25.94 -0.33
N ALA A 19 -2.57 26.07 -1.60
CA ALA A 19 -3.32 25.52 -2.72
C ALA A 19 -3.58 24.02 -2.56
N GLN A 20 -2.60 23.25 -2.08
CA GLN A 20 -2.76 21.80 -1.92
C GLN A 20 -3.57 21.40 -0.69
N VAL A 21 -3.57 22.22 0.38
CA VAL A 21 -4.48 22.00 1.50
C VAL A 21 -5.95 22.16 1.05
N ASN A 22 -6.23 23.03 0.09
CA ASN A 22 -7.57 23.14 -0.50
C ASN A 22 -7.92 21.93 -1.37
N VAL A 23 -6.96 21.38 -2.13
CA VAL A 23 -7.14 20.13 -2.88
C VAL A 23 -7.52 18.97 -1.96
N VAL A 24 -6.87 18.82 -0.80
CA VAL A 24 -7.23 17.79 0.20
C VAL A 24 -8.66 17.99 0.73
N LYS A 25 -9.06 19.24 0.99
CA LYS A 25 -10.43 19.56 1.44
C LYS A 25 -11.47 19.28 0.36
N GLU A 26 -11.16 19.62 -0.87
CA GLU A 26 -12.00 19.35 -2.04
C GLU A 26 -12.21 17.85 -2.20
N ALA A 27 -11.14 17.05 -2.26
CA ALA A 27 -11.21 15.61 -2.32
C ALA A 27 -12.06 15.03 -1.17
N LYS A 28 -11.88 15.52 0.06
CA LYS A 28 -12.68 15.10 1.23
C LYS A 28 -14.17 15.36 1.07
N SER A 29 -14.55 16.46 0.43
CA SER A 29 -15.95 16.80 0.14
C SER A 29 -16.59 15.84 -0.88
N LEU A 30 -15.76 15.27 -1.76
CA LEU A 30 -16.16 14.32 -2.80
C LEU A 30 -16.22 12.86 -2.33
N LYS A 31 -16.11 12.58 -1.02
CA LYS A 31 -16.11 11.20 -0.48
C LYS A 31 -17.29 10.31 -0.90
N SER A 32 -18.43 10.89 -1.31
CA SER A 32 -19.57 10.15 -1.86
C SER A 32 -19.36 9.66 -3.30
N ASN A 33 -18.36 10.21 -3.99
CA ASN A 33 -17.86 9.76 -5.28
C ASN A 33 -16.35 9.44 -5.15
N PRO A 34 -16.01 8.26 -4.60
CA PRO A 34 -14.62 7.95 -4.23
C PRO A 34 -13.68 7.87 -5.42
N GLU A 35 -14.17 7.55 -6.63
CA GLU A 35 -13.34 7.58 -7.84
C GLU A 35 -12.88 8.99 -8.19
N GLU A 36 -13.77 9.97 -8.10
CA GLU A 36 -13.42 11.36 -8.35
C GLU A 36 -12.55 11.92 -7.21
N ALA A 37 -12.90 11.62 -5.97
CA ALA A 37 -12.10 12.02 -4.80
C ALA A 37 -10.66 11.48 -4.87
N ALA A 38 -10.49 10.23 -5.33
CA ALA A 38 -9.20 9.61 -5.52
C ALA A 38 -8.35 10.33 -6.58
N LYS A 39 -8.95 10.82 -7.67
CA LYS A 39 -8.23 11.62 -8.68
C LYS A 39 -7.85 12.99 -8.14
N VAL A 40 -8.78 13.67 -7.48
CA VAL A 40 -8.56 15.03 -6.96
C VAL A 40 -7.43 15.05 -5.93
N ILE A 41 -7.28 14.02 -5.09
CA ILE A 41 -6.23 14.01 -4.05
C ILE A 41 -4.82 13.71 -4.59
N GLU A 42 -4.65 13.16 -5.80
CA GLU A 42 -3.33 12.73 -6.33
C GLU A 42 -2.24 13.83 -6.28
N PRO A 43 -2.50 15.08 -6.68
CA PRO A 43 -1.49 16.14 -6.61
C PRO A 43 -1.00 16.45 -5.18
N ALA A 44 -1.87 16.28 -4.18
CA ALA A 44 -1.54 16.51 -2.78
C ALA A 44 -0.63 15.42 -2.19
N LEU A 45 -0.54 14.23 -2.81
CA LEU A 45 0.31 13.14 -2.33
C LEU A 45 1.80 13.36 -2.61
N THR A 46 2.14 14.23 -3.56
CA THR A 46 3.55 14.53 -3.92
C THR A 46 3.97 15.94 -3.51
N ASN A 47 3.03 16.81 -3.14
CA ASN A 47 3.36 18.17 -2.76
C ASN A 47 3.89 18.25 -1.32
N PRO A 48 5.04 18.91 -1.06
CA PRO A 48 5.62 19.01 0.29
C PRO A 48 4.69 19.59 1.37
N GLU A 49 3.71 20.43 0.99
CA GLU A 49 2.74 21.04 1.90
C GLU A 49 1.78 20.01 2.53
N THR A 50 1.52 18.90 1.83
CA THR A 50 0.47 17.93 2.19
C THR A 50 0.98 16.50 2.27
N ALA A 51 2.06 16.16 1.56
CA ALA A 51 2.67 14.84 1.57
C ALA A 51 3.29 14.46 2.93
N ASN A 52 3.64 15.47 3.74
CA ASN A 52 4.11 15.27 5.11
C ASN A 52 2.96 15.23 6.13
N ASP A 53 1.69 15.27 5.72
CA ASP A 53 0.55 15.09 6.60
C ASP A 53 0.00 13.66 6.50
N PRO A 54 0.04 12.85 7.57
CA PRO A 54 -0.47 11.49 7.51
C PRO A 54 -1.98 11.42 7.19
N GLU A 55 -2.76 12.45 7.52
CA GLU A 55 -4.20 12.48 7.18
C GLU A 55 -4.45 12.57 5.68
N THR A 56 -3.54 13.16 4.89
CA THR A 56 -3.61 13.19 3.42
C THR A 56 -3.56 11.77 2.85
N TRP A 57 -2.57 10.98 3.30
CA TRP A 57 -2.39 9.60 2.87
C TRP A 57 -3.50 8.68 3.35
N LYS A 58 -3.95 8.86 4.60
CA LYS A 58 -5.13 8.16 5.12
C LYS A 58 -6.35 8.40 4.25
N LEU A 59 -6.62 9.66 3.89
CA LEU A 59 -7.79 10.01 3.08
C LEU A 59 -7.71 9.39 1.67
N ALA A 60 -6.53 9.39 1.05
CA ALA A 60 -6.32 8.72 -0.23
C ALA A 60 -6.57 7.20 -0.12
N GLY A 61 -6.07 6.56 0.95
CA GLY A 61 -6.34 5.15 1.22
C GLY A 61 -7.83 4.88 1.44
N ASP A 62 -8.54 5.73 2.19
CA ASP A 62 -9.99 5.58 2.42
C ASP A 62 -10.79 5.60 1.10
N PHE A 63 -10.41 6.46 0.14
CA PHE A 63 -11.06 6.47 -1.18
C PHE A 63 -10.81 5.18 -1.95
N GLN A 64 -9.57 4.69 -1.95
CA GLN A 64 -9.25 3.40 -2.57
C GLN A 64 -9.98 2.25 -1.90
N LYS A 65 -10.11 2.26 -0.57
CA LYS A 65 -10.92 1.29 0.16
C LYS A 65 -12.39 1.34 -0.26
N ALA A 66 -12.96 2.53 -0.42
CA ALA A 66 -14.36 2.66 -0.85
C ALA A 66 -14.59 2.12 -2.28
N ILE A 67 -13.64 2.37 -3.21
CA ILE A 67 -13.67 1.79 -4.56
C ILE A 67 -13.56 0.26 -4.49
N TYR A 68 -12.63 -0.24 -3.68
CA TYR A 68 -12.44 -1.67 -3.44
C TYR A 68 -13.71 -2.32 -2.88
N ASP A 69 -14.30 -1.76 -1.82
CA ASP A 69 -15.47 -2.31 -1.14
C ASP A 69 -16.68 -2.38 -2.10
N ASP A 70 -16.89 -1.35 -2.94
CA ASP A 70 -17.95 -1.34 -3.97
C ASP A 70 -17.79 -2.47 -4.98
N GLN A 71 -16.57 -2.64 -5.52
CA GLN A 71 -16.31 -3.72 -6.48
C GLN A 71 -16.35 -5.10 -5.81
N ASN A 72 -15.88 -5.21 -4.57
CA ASN A 72 -15.86 -6.47 -3.84
C ASN A 72 -17.28 -6.93 -3.53
N MET A 73 -18.17 -6.00 -3.14
CA MET A 73 -19.58 -6.29 -2.92
C MET A 73 -20.24 -6.88 -4.16
N LYS A 74 -19.92 -6.35 -5.36
CA LYS A 74 -20.47 -6.84 -6.64
C LYS A 74 -20.12 -8.30 -6.94
N LEU A 75 -19.03 -8.85 -6.39
CA LEU A 75 -18.70 -10.27 -6.55
C LEU A 75 -19.71 -11.21 -5.87
N TYR A 76 -20.44 -10.73 -4.86
CA TYR A 76 -21.36 -11.54 -4.06
C TYR A 76 -22.83 -11.27 -4.36
N LEU A 77 -23.14 -10.25 -5.16
CA LEU A 77 -24.51 -9.92 -5.55
C LEU A 77 -24.99 -10.84 -6.68
N PRO A 78 -26.23 -11.36 -6.63
CA PRO A 78 -26.82 -12.08 -7.75
C PRO A 78 -26.80 -11.25 -9.04
N GLY A 79 -26.14 -11.76 -10.08
CA GLY A 79 -25.96 -11.04 -11.35
C GLY A 79 -24.98 -9.85 -11.29
N GLY A 80 -24.25 -9.70 -10.19
CA GLY A 80 -23.23 -8.67 -10.04
C GLY A 80 -22.06 -8.87 -11.02
N GLN A 81 -21.59 -7.76 -11.58
CA GLN A 81 -20.42 -7.73 -12.44
C GLN A 81 -19.39 -6.78 -11.83
N ALA A 82 -18.40 -7.34 -11.14
CA ALA A 82 -17.28 -6.57 -10.62
C ALA A 82 -16.26 -6.31 -11.72
N ASP A 83 -15.74 -5.08 -11.77
CA ASP A 83 -14.52 -4.78 -12.49
C ASP A 83 -13.34 -5.26 -11.63
N THR A 84 -12.88 -6.48 -11.90
CA THR A 84 -11.78 -7.14 -11.16
C THR A 84 -10.46 -6.38 -11.28
N THR A 85 -10.22 -5.72 -12.41
CA THR A 85 -9.04 -4.87 -12.59
C THR A 85 -9.09 -3.66 -11.65
N LYS A 86 -10.24 -2.98 -11.58
CA LYS A 86 -10.45 -1.86 -10.66
C LYS A 86 -10.40 -2.31 -9.19
N LEU A 87 -11.02 -3.45 -8.89
CA LEU A 87 -11.01 -4.06 -7.56
C LEU A 87 -9.59 -4.25 -7.03
N TYR A 88 -8.76 -5.01 -7.74
CA TYR A 88 -7.44 -5.35 -7.20
C TYR A 88 -6.43 -4.19 -7.30
N ASN A 89 -6.58 -3.30 -8.29
CA ASN A 89 -5.74 -2.09 -8.33
C ASN A 89 -6.04 -1.14 -7.18
N SER A 90 -7.32 -0.97 -6.81
CA SER A 90 -7.67 -0.16 -5.64
C SER A 90 -7.22 -0.80 -4.34
N LEU A 91 -7.24 -2.14 -4.23
CA LEU A 91 -6.64 -2.85 -3.10
C LEU A 91 -5.12 -2.58 -2.98
N ALA A 92 -4.37 -2.67 -4.07
CA ALA A 92 -2.93 -2.38 -4.03
C ALA A 92 -2.63 -0.92 -3.67
N LYS A 93 -3.38 0.06 -4.23
CA LYS A 93 -3.23 1.48 -3.88
C LYS A 93 -3.61 1.77 -2.42
N LEU A 94 -4.62 1.07 -1.88
CA LEU A 94 -4.97 1.15 -0.45
C LEU A 94 -3.76 0.77 0.42
N TYR A 95 -3.10 -0.34 0.11
CA TYR A 95 -1.89 -0.77 0.80
C TYR A 95 -0.78 0.29 0.71
N GLU A 96 -0.47 0.76 -0.49
CA GLU A 96 0.53 1.81 -0.72
C GLU A 96 0.27 3.05 0.16
N TYR A 97 -0.95 3.57 0.14
CA TYR A 97 -1.29 4.80 0.85
C TYR A 97 -1.35 4.62 2.37
N TYR A 98 -1.80 3.48 2.88
CA TYR A 98 -1.82 3.23 4.31
C TYR A 98 -0.42 2.94 4.88
N LEU A 99 0.45 2.28 4.13
CA LEU A 99 1.86 2.11 4.51
C LEU A 99 2.57 3.47 4.52
N LYS A 100 2.35 4.31 3.51
CA LYS A 100 2.91 5.67 3.48
C LYS A 100 2.36 6.56 4.61
N CYS A 101 1.07 6.43 4.93
CA CYS A 101 0.47 7.08 6.10
C CYS A 101 1.18 6.69 7.40
N ASP A 102 1.52 5.40 7.58
CA ASP A 102 2.25 4.93 8.76
C ASP A 102 3.66 5.51 8.81
N GLU A 103 4.41 5.47 7.70
CA GLU A 103 5.76 6.05 7.58
C GLU A 103 5.77 7.52 8.01
N VAL A 104 4.87 8.33 7.44
CA VAL A 104 4.77 9.77 7.75
C VAL A 104 4.33 10.01 9.20
N GLU A 105 3.36 9.22 9.71
CA GLU A 105 2.92 9.34 11.10
C GLU A 105 4.05 9.00 12.09
N GLN A 106 4.82 7.94 11.83
CA GLN A 106 5.96 7.57 12.66
C GLN A 106 7.07 8.60 12.65
N ALA A 107 7.38 9.19 11.49
CA ALA A 107 8.37 10.27 11.41
C ALA A 107 7.99 11.47 12.30
N LYS A 108 6.69 11.80 12.36
CA LYS A 108 6.17 12.82 13.28
C LYS A 108 6.24 12.41 14.76
N VAL A 109 6.06 11.13 15.07
CA VAL A 109 6.25 10.63 16.44
C VAL A 109 7.72 10.71 16.86
N GLN A 110 8.62 10.27 15.99
CA GLN A 110 10.07 10.28 16.24
C GLN A 110 10.65 11.69 16.40
N SER A 111 10.15 12.65 15.62
CA SER A 111 10.54 14.07 15.74
C SER A 111 9.91 14.79 16.93
N GLY A 112 8.92 14.19 17.60
CA GLY A 112 8.20 14.78 18.72
C GLY A 112 7.04 15.71 18.34
N GLU A 113 6.75 15.90 17.04
CA GLU A 113 5.57 16.65 16.58
C GLU A 113 4.26 15.95 17.03
N LEU A 114 4.25 14.62 17.05
CA LEU A 114 3.16 13.81 17.60
C LEU A 114 3.62 13.06 18.85
N LYS A 115 2.82 13.08 19.92
CA LYS A 115 3.12 12.31 21.14
C LYS A 115 3.06 10.80 20.93
N LYS A 116 2.20 10.34 20.02
CA LYS A 116 2.00 8.91 19.69
C LYS A 116 1.27 8.78 18.35
N ALA A 117 1.42 7.62 17.72
CA ALA A 117 0.66 7.24 16.54
C ALA A 117 -0.83 7.08 16.87
N LYS A 118 -1.69 7.57 15.98
CA LYS A 118 -3.15 7.56 16.09
C LYS A 118 -3.79 6.68 15.01
N LEU A 119 -3.17 6.58 13.84
CA LEU A 119 -3.71 5.92 12.65
C LEU A 119 -3.17 4.50 12.49
N ARG A 120 -1.89 4.26 12.82
CA ARG A 120 -1.19 2.96 12.73
C ARG A 120 -2.09 1.76 13.02
N LYS A 121 -2.63 1.65 14.25
CA LYS A 121 -3.42 0.48 14.68
C LYS A 121 -4.66 0.24 13.82
N LYS A 122 -5.36 1.32 13.42
CA LYS A 122 -6.58 1.20 12.61
C LYS A 122 -6.23 0.76 11.19
N ASN A 123 -5.22 1.37 10.59
CA ASN A 123 -4.79 1.05 9.24
C ASN A 123 -4.21 -0.37 9.18
N ALA A 124 -3.40 -0.77 10.15
CA ALA A 124 -2.87 -2.12 10.28
C ALA A 124 -3.98 -3.18 10.28
N ASN A 125 -5.04 -2.96 11.07
CA ASN A 125 -6.18 -3.88 11.13
C ASN A 125 -6.91 -4.01 9.78
N VAL A 126 -7.08 -2.91 9.04
CA VAL A 126 -7.70 -2.94 7.71
C VAL A 126 -6.82 -3.73 6.74
N LEU A 127 -5.52 -3.43 6.68
CA LEU A 127 -4.58 -4.13 5.83
C LEU A 127 -4.57 -5.63 6.16
N LYS A 128 -4.40 -6.00 7.44
CA LYS A 128 -4.47 -7.40 7.91
C LYS A 128 -5.71 -8.13 7.42
N THR A 129 -6.88 -7.51 7.57
CA THR A 129 -8.17 -8.10 7.17
C THR A 129 -8.25 -8.35 5.66
N LEU A 130 -7.66 -7.45 4.86
CA LEU A 130 -7.71 -7.51 3.40
C LEU A 130 -6.52 -8.24 2.77
N ARG A 131 -5.56 -8.74 3.56
CA ARG A 131 -4.33 -9.34 3.04
C ARG A 131 -4.58 -10.53 2.14
N LEU A 132 -5.48 -11.44 2.51
CA LEU A 132 -5.86 -12.56 1.65
C LEU A 132 -6.52 -12.15 0.33
N ASN A 133 -7.03 -10.92 0.21
CA ASN A 133 -7.62 -10.47 -1.05
C ASN A 133 -6.54 -10.07 -2.08
N LEU A 134 -5.30 -9.84 -1.64
CA LEU A 134 -4.16 -9.72 -2.56
C LEU A 134 -3.88 -11.05 -3.27
N VAL A 135 -4.04 -12.17 -2.57
CA VAL A 135 -3.93 -13.51 -3.17
C VAL A 135 -5.01 -13.71 -4.23
N ASN A 136 -6.25 -13.31 -3.94
CA ASN A 136 -7.34 -13.38 -4.93
C ASN A 136 -7.02 -12.55 -6.19
N GLY A 137 -6.43 -11.36 -6.00
CA GLY A 137 -5.95 -10.53 -7.11
C GLY A 137 -4.82 -11.17 -7.90
N GLY A 138 -3.85 -11.75 -7.21
CA GLY A 138 -2.76 -12.50 -7.83
C GLY A 138 -3.27 -13.68 -8.66
N GLY A 139 -4.21 -14.46 -8.11
CA GLY A 139 -4.82 -15.60 -8.79
C GLY A 139 -5.63 -15.21 -10.01
N ASP A 140 -6.46 -14.16 -9.91
CA ASP A 140 -7.22 -13.62 -11.04
C ASP A 140 -6.30 -13.17 -12.18
N ALA A 141 -5.26 -12.39 -11.87
CA ALA A 141 -4.29 -11.94 -12.86
C ALA A 141 -3.49 -13.10 -13.47
N PHE A 142 -3.06 -14.06 -12.64
CA PHE A 142 -2.32 -15.25 -13.09
C PHE A 142 -3.14 -16.08 -14.07
N ASN A 143 -4.41 -16.34 -13.77
CA ASN A 143 -5.32 -17.11 -14.63
C ASN A 143 -5.60 -16.43 -15.97
N LYS A 144 -5.47 -15.09 -16.03
CA LYS A 144 -5.55 -14.29 -17.26
C LYS A 144 -4.23 -14.21 -18.02
N GLY A 145 -3.14 -14.82 -17.53
CA GLY A 145 -1.80 -14.70 -18.09
C GLY A 145 -1.14 -13.34 -17.87
N ASN A 146 -1.72 -12.48 -17.03
CA ASN A 146 -1.14 -11.18 -16.67
C ASN A 146 -0.15 -11.35 -15.51
N TYR A 147 1.04 -11.85 -15.83
CA TYR A 147 2.07 -12.14 -14.83
C TYR A 147 2.61 -10.88 -14.14
N THR A 148 2.54 -9.71 -14.78
CA THR A 148 2.94 -8.42 -14.19
C THR A 148 2.06 -8.08 -12.99
N ASP A 149 0.74 -8.10 -13.17
CA ASP A 149 -0.18 -7.84 -12.06
C ASP A 149 -0.21 -8.99 -11.05
N ALA A 150 -0.06 -10.24 -11.51
CA ALA A 150 0.04 -11.38 -10.60
C ALA A 150 1.25 -11.24 -9.66
N LEU A 151 2.43 -10.90 -10.20
CA LEU A 151 3.63 -10.63 -9.43
C LEU A 151 3.42 -9.47 -8.46
N LYS A 152 2.80 -8.37 -8.93
CA LYS A 152 2.49 -7.21 -8.09
C LYS A 152 1.67 -7.62 -6.85
N TYR A 153 0.60 -8.38 -7.02
CA TYR A 153 -0.29 -8.74 -5.91
C TYR A 153 0.29 -9.82 -5.00
N PHE A 154 0.86 -10.90 -5.54
CA PHE A 154 1.53 -11.93 -4.74
C PHE A 154 2.75 -11.37 -4.02
N GLY A 155 3.56 -10.56 -4.71
CA GLY A 155 4.72 -9.90 -4.13
C GLY A 155 4.32 -8.99 -2.97
N LEU A 156 3.28 -8.16 -3.14
CA LEU A 156 2.77 -7.32 -2.05
C LEU A 156 2.26 -8.14 -0.86
N PHE A 157 1.56 -9.26 -1.09
CA PHE A 157 1.15 -10.18 -0.02
C PHE A 157 2.35 -10.71 0.78
N VAL A 158 3.43 -11.08 0.09
CA VAL A 158 4.66 -11.61 0.71
C VAL A 158 5.42 -10.53 1.46
N ASP A 159 5.57 -9.35 0.85
CA ASP A 159 6.44 -8.29 1.36
C ASP A 159 5.84 -7.59 2.58
N VAL A 160 4.52 -7.40 2.60
CA VAL A 160 3.86 -6.58 3.60
C VAL A 160 4.02 -7.08 5.04
N VAL A 161 4.31 -8.37 5.24
CA VAL A 161 4.56 -8.93 6.58
C VAL A 161 5.77 -8.32 7.27
N ASN A 162 6.70 -7.76 6.49
CA ASN A 162 7.93 -7.14 6.97
C ASN A 162 7.81 -5.62 7.14
N GLU A 163 6.65 -5.03 6.83
CA GLU A 163 6.44 -3.59 6.96
C GLU A 163 6.43 -3.16 8.43
N PRO A 164 7.00 -2.00 8.80
CA PRO A 164 7.09 -1.53 10.19
C PRO A 164 5.74 -1.47 10.91
N ILE A 165 4.65 -1.27 10.17
CA ILE A 165 3.28 -1.24 10.71
C ILE A 165 2.89 -2.58 11.37
N PHE A 166 3.51 -3.70 10.95
CA PHE A 166 3.27 -5.06 11.44
C PHE A 166 4.40 -5.60 12.34
N ALA A 167 5.34 -4.75 12.76
CA ALA A 167 6.49 -5.17 13.57
C ALA A 167 6.13 -5.86 14.90
N GLU A 168 4.91 -5.68 15.41
CA GLU A 168 4.40 -6.30 16.65
C GLU A 168 3.29 -7.35 16.38
N ASP A 169 2.97 -7.65 15.11
CA ASP A 169 1.91 -8.59 14.74
C ASP A 169 2.48 -10.00 14.50
N GLU A 170 2.56 -10.78 15.58
CA GLU A 170 3.11 -12.15 15.53
C GLU A 170 2.26 -13.12 14.67
N GLU A 171 0.95 -12.87 14.53
CA GLU A 171 0.07 -13.69 13.70
C GLU A 171 0.41 -13.51 12.21
N ILE A 172 0.60 -12.27 11.75
CA ILE A 172 1.01 -12.01 10.36
C ILE A 172 2.39 -12.59 10.07
N LYS A 173 3.35 -12.45 11.00
CA LYS A 173 4.71 -12.98 10.81
C LYS A 173 4.76 -14.50 10.77
N ALA A 174 3.85 -15.17 11.48
CA ALA A 174 3.75 -16.63 11.52
C ALA A 174 2.93 -17.21 10.35
N ASP A 175 2.40 -16.38 9.44
CA ASP A 175 1.55 -16.85 8.35
C ASP A 175 2.32 -17.73 7.36
N THR A 176 2.00 -19.02 7.39
CA THR A 176 2.59 -20.06 6.55
C THR A 176 2.31 -19.87 5.06
N LEU A 177 1.23 -19.14 4.71
CA LEU A 177 0.88 -18.81 3.33
C LEU A 177 1.91 -17.89 2.66
N THR A 178 2.72 -17.16 3.44
CA THR A 178 3.77 -16.28 2.91
C THR A 178 4.75 -17.04 2.02
N SER A 179 5.21 -18.21 2.48
CA SER A 179 6.12 -19.06 1.69
C SER A 179 5.44 -19.67 0.45
N LEU A 180 4.15 -20.03 0.56
CA LEU A 180 3.37 -20.52 -0.57
C LEU A 180 3.25 -19.46 -1.68
N TYR A 181 2.79 -18.25 -1.34
CA TYR A 181 2.60 -17.20 -2.34
C TYR A 181 3.90 -16.57 -2.83
N ALA A 182 5.00 -16.71 -2.08
CA ALA A 182 6.34 -16.46 -2.61
C ALA A 182 6.72 -17.43 -3.74
N CYS A 183 6.27 -18.70 -3.71
CA CYS A 183 6.45 -19.61 -4.83
C CYS A 183 5.73 -19.12 -6.10
N TYR A 184 4.49 -18.64 -5.95
CA TYR A 184 3.72 -18.08 -7.07
C TYR A 184 4.31 -16.76 -7.58
N ALA A 185 4.79 -15.89 -6.69
CA ALA A 185 5.51 -14.68 -7.08
C ALA A 185 6.79 -15.03 -7.86
N ALA A 186 7.57 -16.03 -7.42
CA ALA A 186 8.76 -16.49 -8.13
C ALA A 186 8.42 -17.04 -9.53
N LEU A 187 7.32 -17.80 -9.67
CA LEU A 187 6.85 -18.26 -10.98
C LEU A 187 6.49 -17.10 -11.91
N CYS A 188 5.74 -16.11 -11.42
CA CYS A 188 5.38 -14.92 -12.20
C CYS A 188 6.64 -14.15 -12.63
N ALA A 189 7.57 -13.94 -11.71
CA ALA A 189 8.85 -13.29 -11.99
C ALA A 189 9.66 -14.05 -13.06
N ASN A 190 9.67 -15.39 -13.01
CA ASN A 190 10.35 -16.21 -14.00
C ASN A 190 9.73 -16.05 -15.40
N GLN A 191 8.40 -16.03 -15.51
CA GLN A 191 7.70 -15.75 -16.77
C GLN A 191 8.05 -14.37 -17.35
N LEU A 192 8.25 -13.38 -16.47
CA LEU A 192 8.64 -12.02 -16.84
C LEU A 192 10.14 -11.86 -17.09
N LYS A 193 10.95 -12.89 -16.83
CA LYS A 193 12.42 -12.84 -16.83
C LYS A 193 12.99 -11.79 -15.87
N ASP A 194 12.28 -11.52 -14.77
CA ASP A 194 12.74 -10.65 -13.69
C ASP A 194 13.59 -11.47 -12.71
N ASN A 195 14.87 -11.61 -13.03
CA ASN A 195 15.82 -12.39 -12.24
C ASN A 195 15.96 -11.89 -10.79
N ALA A 196 15.78 -10.58 -10.55
CA ALA A 196 15.87 -10.04 -9.21
C ALA A 196 14.68 -10.47 -8.35
N ALA A 197 13.46 -10.38 -8.91
CA ALA A 197 12.26 -10.85 -8.25
C ALA A 197 12.26 -12.39 -8.08
N VAL A 198 12.77 -13.15 -9.04
CA VAL A 198 12.94 -14.61 -8.90
C VAL A 198 13.86 -14.93 -7.70
N ILE A 199 15.02 -14.26 -7.59
CA ILE A 199 15.94 -14.48 -6.48
C ILE A 199 15.30 -14.12 -5.14
N LYS A 200 14.61 -12.97 -5.08
CA LYS A 200 13.94 -12.51 -3.87
C LYS A 200 12.86 -13.49 -3.40
N TYR A 201 11.84 -13.71 -4.23
CA TYR A 201 10.68 -14.52 -3.85
C TYR A 201 11.01 -16.01 -3.84
N GLY A 202 11.93 -16.47 -4.71
CA GLY A 202 12.38 -17.85 -4.72
C GLY A 202 13.08 -18.25 -3.41
N ASN A 203 13.89 -17.37 -2.82
CA ASN A 203 14.54 -17.66 -1.54
C ASN A 203 13.56 -17.73 -0.35
N ILE A 204 12.42 -17.05 -0.43
CA ILE A 204 11.34 -17.15 0.56
C ILE A 204 10.51 -18.41 0.28
N GLY A 205 10.16 -18.64 -0.99
CA GLY A 205 9.29 -19.71 -1.42
C GLY A 205 9.87 -21.11 -1.24
N LYS A 206 11.20 -21.27 -1.38
CA LYS A 206 11.86 -22.58 -1.22
C LYS A 206 11.63 -23.23 0.16
N GLU A 207 11.29 -22.43 1.18
CA GLU A 207 10.98 -22.91 2.52
C GLU A 207 9.58 -23.52 2.63
N HIS A 208 8.72 -23.37 1.61
CA HIS A 208 7.39 -24.00 1.59
C HIS A 208 7.53 -25.51 1.38
N LYS A 209 7.00 -26.31 2.31
CA LYS A 209 7.19 -27.76 2.37
C LYS A 209 6.75 -28.51 1.10
N GLU A 210 5.63 -28.12 0.50
CA GLU A 210 5.00 -28.89 -0.58
C GLU A 210 5.22 -28.27 -1.96
N GLU A 211 5.35 -26.94 -2.01
CA GLU A 211 5.42 -26.17 -3.27
C GLU A 211 6.78 -25.48 -3.47
N GLY A 212 7.70 -25.58 -2.50
CA GLY A 212 9.02 -24.96 -2.57
C GLY A 212 9.85 -25.44 -3.76
N TYR A 213 9.55 -26.62 -4.33
CA TYR A 213 10.17 -27.10 -5.57
C TYR A 213 9.97 -26.14 -6.75
N ARG A 214 8.83 -25.40 -6.81
CA ARG A 214 8.57 -24.40 -7.86
C ARG A 214 9.53 -23.24 -7.77
N ALA A 215 9.78 -22.76 -6.56
CA ALA A 215 10.74 -21.70 -6.29
C ALA A 215 12.18 -22.16 -6.59
N LEU A 216 12.54 -23.39 -6.20
CA LEU A 216 13.86 -23.98 -6.49
C LEU A 216 14.11 -24.11 -8.00
N MET A 217 13.10 -24.52 -8.77
CA MET A 217 13.18 -24.60 -10.23
C MET A 217 13.50 -23.23 -10.85
N CYS A 218 12.76 -22.18 -10.46
CA CYS A 218 12.98 -20.82 -10.97
C CYS A 218 14.39 -20.30 -10.59
N LEU A 219 14.83 -20.57 -9.35
CA LEU A 219 16.18 -20.20 -8.90
C LEU A 219 17.27 -20.91 -9.71
N ALA A 220 17.12 -22.22 -9.95
CA ALA A 220 18.08 -23.00 -10.72
C ALA A 220 18.22 -22.48 -12.15
N GLU A 221 17.10 -22.20 -12.83
CA GLU A 221 17.09 -21.58 -14.17
C GLU A 221 17.80 -20.22 -14.16
N THR A 222 17.50 -19.38 -13.17
CA THR A 222 18.08 -18.03 -13.06
C THR A 222 19.59 -18.06 -12.79
N TYR A 223 20.07 -18.97 -11.94
CA TYR A 223 21.50 -19.08 -11.65
C TYR A 223 22.27 -19.73 -12.81
N GLY A 224 21.69 -20.74 -13.47
CA GLY A 224 22.33 -21.37 -14.63
C GLY A 224 22.52 -20.43 -15.81
N GLN A 225 21.65 -19.44 -15.99
CA GLN A 225 21.81 -18.40 -17.03
C GLN A 225 22.99 -17.46 -16.80
N LYS A 226 23.51 -17.34 -15.58
CA LYS A 226 24.66 -16.47 -15.27
C LYS A 226 26.01 -17.13 -15.54
N GLU A 227 26.02 -18.43 -15.80
CA GLU A 227 27.24 -19.22 -15.99
C GLU A 227 27.60 -19.47 -17.47
N GLY A 228 26.76 -19.03 -18.42
CA GLY A 228 27.00 -19.13 -19.88
C GLY A 228 27.27 -17.78 -20.53
#